data_AF-A0A7C6EFM0-F1
#
_entry.id   AF-A0A7C6EFM0-F1
#
_cell.length_a   1.000
_cell.length_b   1.000
_cell.length_c   1.000
_cell.angle_alpha   90.00
_cell.angle_beta   90.00
_cell.angle_gamma   90.00
#
_symmetry.space_group_name_H-M   'P 1'
#
loop_
_entity.id
_entity.type
_entity.pdbx_description
1 polymer ?
#
loop_
_entity_poly.entity_id
_entity_poly.type
_entity_poly.pdbx_seq_one_letter_code
_entity_poly.pdbx_strand_id
1 'polypeptide(L)'
;MSVLSCPYIKFKGQAAERNLIKAILNSPQASSSSKNFPKVSVIGRNKKIHPDIDIFQIKDKDQSSKRLIGLEVKVIKIIEEKRKKKGWNWEEIYKGIGQALLYLQFGLDQCGLILGFHENVPNEKIEEFEEELKKKVSLLAQILGGYFTLGLFLWEKGGIFEIVKADRDFRYSNYGNQLYGKEVEENIKDFRNLLLSRQFLWDKKLAKSCEYAEK
;
A
#
# COMPACT_ATOMS: atom_id res chain seq x y z
N MET A 1 9.93 34.84 13.00
CA MET A 1 9.53 33.81 12.02
C MET A 1 9.35 32.51 12.80
N SER A 2 8.12 32.03 12.95
CA SER A 2 7.87 30.74 13.60
C SER A 2 8.42 29.62 12.72
N VAL A 3 9.34 28.81 13.24
CA VAL A 3 9.77 27.57 12.60
C VAL A 3 8.53 26.68 12.54
N LEU A 4 7.91 26.59 11.36
CA LEU A 4 6.81 25.66 11.12
C LEU A 4 7.35 24.25 11.43
N SER A 5 6.73 23.58 12.40
CA SER A 5 7.09 22.21 12.76
C SER A 5 7.00 21.33 11.53
N CYS A 6 8.08 20.61 11.20
CA CYS A 6 8.12 19.70 10.07
C CYS A 6 6.97 18.69 10.19
N PRO A 7 6.06 18.63 9.21
CA PRO A 7 4.91 17.76 9.32
C PRO A 7 5.27 16.29 9.02
N TYR A 8 6.42 16.04 8.38
CA TYR A 8 6.79 14.71 7.90
C TYR A 8 7.60 13.93 8.92
N ILE A 9 7.16 12.70 9.21
CA ILE A 9 7.91 11.74 10.01
C ILE A 9 8.90 11.03 9.09
N LYS A 10 10.18 10.99 9.49
CA LYS A 10 11.26 10.37 8.71
C LYS A 10 11.74 9.07 9.32
N PHE A 11 12.17 8.16 8.46
CA PHE A 11 12.60 6.81 8.83
C PHE A 11 14.06 6.56 8.44
N LYS A 12 14.77 5.75 9.23
CA LYS A 12 16.20 5.50 9.06
C LYS A 12 16.51 4.02 8.84
N GLY A 13 17.50 3.77 8.01
CA GLY A 13 18.20 2.49 7.92
C GLY A 13 17.42 1.40 7.16
N GLN A 14 17.94 0.17 7.22
CA GLN A 14 17.40 -0.97 6.45
C GLN A 14 16.00 -1.41 6.89
N ALA A 15 15.56 -1.01 8.09
CA ALA A 15 14.24 -1.33 8.63
C ALA A 15 13.21 -0.20 8.42
N ALA A 16 13.51 0.79 7.57
CA ALA A 16 12.69 1.99 7.42
C ALA A 16 11.22 1.69 7.05
N GLU A 17 10.98 0.84 6.05
CA GLU A 17 9.61 0.43 5.64
C GLU A 17 8.88 -0.30 6.77
N ARG A 18 9.57 -1.22 7.45
CA ARG A 18 9.01 -1.92 8.61
C ARG A 18 8.62 -0.95 9.73
N ASN A 19 9.44 0.07 9.97
CA ASN A 19 9.15 1.08 10.99
C ASN A 19 8.00 2.01 10.57
N LEU A 20 7.86 2.28 9.28
CA LEU A 20 6.71 2.99 8.73
C LEU A 20 5.42 2.17 8.89
N ILE A 21 5.43 0.87 8.58
CA ILE A 21 4.27 -0.02 8.83
C ILE A 21 3.84 0.03 10.29
N LYS A 22 4.80 -0.06 11.23
CA LYS A 22 4.50 0.07 12.67
C LYS A 22 3.88 1.43 13.01
N ALA A 23 4.44 2.51 12.49
CA ALA A 23 3.93 3.85 12.75
C ALA A 23 2.50 4.03 12.24
N ILE A 24 2.21 3.51 11.04
CA ILE A 24 0.87 3.50 10.46
C ILE A 24 -0.10 2.72 11.35
N LEU A 25 0.24 1.48 11.70
CA LEU A 25 -0.66 0.59 12.44
C LEU A 25 -0.91 1.05 13.89
N ASN A 26 0.07 1.71 14.52
CA ASN A 26 -0.07 2.24 15.88
C ASN A 26 -0.74 3.63 15.91
N SER A 27 -1.16 4.16 14.76
CA SER A 27 -1.74 5.49 14.70
C SER A 27 -3.22 5.52 15.07
N PRO A 28 -3.72 6.65 15.62
CA PRO A 28 -5.15 6.80 15.89
C PRO A 28 -6.03 6.59 14.64
N GLN A 29 -5.53 6.98 13.47
CA GLN A 29 -6.24 6.85 12.19
C GLN A 29 -6.42 5.39 11.74
N ALA A 30 -5.52 4.48 12.13
CA ALA A 30 -5.65 3.07 11.80
C ALA A 30 -6.80 2.37 12.54
N SER A 31 -7.42 3.04 13.54
CA SER A 31 -8.28 2.37 14.53
C SER A 31 -9.78 2.59 14.33
N SER A 32 -10.23 3.44 13.40
CA SER A 32 -11.58 4.02 13.48
C SER A 32 -12.69 3.33 12.69
N SER A 33 -12.40 2.45 11.72
CA SER A 33 -13.45 1.75 10.95
C SER A 33 -12.96 0.57 10.09
N SER A 34 -11.70 0.15 10.29
CA SER A 34 -11.09 -0.87 9.44
C SER A 34 -10.25 -1.85 10.26
N LYS A 35 -10.24 -3.10 9.81
CA LYS A 35 -9.29 -4.09 10.34
C LYS A 35 -8.07 -4.09 9.47
N ASN A 36 -6.98 -3.56 10.01
CA ASN A 36 -5.69 -3.54 9.36
C ASN A 36 -4.86 -4.70 9.87
N PHE A 37 -4.01 -5.23 9.02
CA PHE A 37 -3.17 -6.33 9.39
C PHE A 37 -1.80 -6.23 8.71
N PRO A 38 -0.71 -6.41 9.47
CA PRO A 38 0.64 -6.32 8.93
C PRO A 38 1.05 -7.58 8.17
N LYS A 39 1.71 -7.39 7.03
CA LYS A 39 2.51 -8.35 6.29
C LYS A 39 1.86 -9.74 6.18
N VAL A 40 0.89 -9.84 5.28
CA VAL A 40 0.34 -11.15 4.87
C VAL A 40 1.47 -11.94 4.22
N SER A 41 1.62 -13.20 4.62
CA SER A 41 2.72 -14.08 4.19
C SER A 41 2.23 -15.33 3.46
N VAL A 42 1.00 -15.77 3.74
CA VAL A 42 0.39 -16.96 3.14
C VAL A 42 -1.13 -16.76 3.07
N ILE A 43 -1.76 -17.08 1.94
CA ILE A 43 -3.23 -17.20 1.86
C ILE A 43 -3.60 -18.67 1.62
N GLY A 44 -4.53 -19.20 2.41
CA GLY A 44 -5.05 -20.56 2.29
C GLY A 44 -4.22 -21.62 3.01
N ARG A 45 -4.89 -22.69 3.48
CA ARG A 45 -4.25 -23.81 4.18
C ARG A 45 -3.74 -24.94 3.27
N ASN A 46 -4.12 -24.97 1.99
CA ASN A 46 -3.78 -26.05 1.04
C ASN A 46 -3.36 -25.59 -0.38
N LYS A 47 -3.77 -24.40 -0.85
CA LYS A 47 -3.26 -23.78 -2.08
C LYS A 47 -2.18 -22.78 -1.65
N LYS A 48 -0.91 -23.18 -1.65
CA LYS A 48 0.20 -22.27 -1.26
C LYS A 48 0.40 -21.22 -2.35
N ILE A 49 -0.26 -20.08 -2.19
CA ILE A 49 0.15 -18.85 -2.86
C ILE A 49 0.60 -17.90 -1.76
N HIS A 50 1.79 -17.36 -1.93
CA HIS A 50 2.46 -16.47 -0.99
C HIS A 50 2.37 -15.04 -1.52
N PRO A 51 1.32 -14.29 -1.16
CA PRO A 51 1.31 -12.86 -1.42
C PRO A 51 2.13 -12.17 -0.33
N ASP A 52 3.00 -11.26 -0.74
CA ASP A 52 3.74 -10.38 0.18
C ASP A 52 2.99 -9.05 0.26
N ILE A 53 1.85 -9.02 0.97
CA ILE A 53 1.05 -7.79 1.14
C ILE A 53 1.49 -7.09 2.41
N ASP A 54 2.10 -5.90 2.29
CA ASP A 54 2.66 -5.14 3.41
C ASP A 54 1.63 -4.78 4.48
N ILE A 55 0.48 -4.22 4.09
CA ILE A 55 -0.67 -3.99 4.97
C ILE A 55 -1.94 -4.43 4.26
N PHE A 56 -2.66 -5.36 4.86
CA PHE A 56 -3.98 -5.77 4.40
C PHE A 56 -5.07 -5.11 5.22
N GLN A 57 -6.03 -4.48 4.56
CA GLN A 57 -7.11 -3.74 5.18
C GLN A 57 -8.47 -4.26 4.75
N ILE A 58 -9.33 -4.55 5.73
CA ILE A 58 -10.74 -4.86 5.52
C ILE A 58 -11.55 -3.66 6.01
N LYS A 59 -12.21 -2.96 5.09
CA LYS A 59 -13.17 -1.88 5.39
C LYS A 59 -14.60 -2.37 5.21
N ASP A 60 -15.49 -1.94 6.08
CA ASP A 60 -16.92 -2.07 5.82
C ASP A 60 -17.31 -1.02 4.77
N LYS A 61 -18.01 -1.44 3.71
CA LYS A 61 -18.48 -0.55 2.65
C LYS A 61 -19.95 -0.19 2.88
N ASP A 62 -20.78 -1.21 3.08
CA ASP A 62 -22.20 -1.11 3.47
C ASP A 62 -22.52 -2.20 4.52
N GLN A 63 -23.78 -2.26 5.03
CA GLN A 63 -24.20 -3.23 6.06
C GLN A 63 -23.93 -4.71 5.71
N SER A 64 -23.75 -5.05 4.43
CA SER A 64 -23.54 -6.43 3.96
C SER A 64 -22.28 -6.63 3.11
N SER A 65 -21.51 -5.58 2.83
CA SER A 65 -20.38 -5.65 1.89
C SER A 65 -19.08 -5.16 2.51
N LYS A 66 -18.01 -5.93 2.30
CA LYS A 66 -16.64 -5.60 2.75
C LYS A 66 -15.79 -5.26 1.54
N ARG A 67 -14.93 -4.26 1.72
CA ARG A 67 -13.89 -3.85 0.78
C ARG A 67 -12.53 -4.33 1.28
N LEU A 68 -11.83 -5.06 0.42
CA LEU A 68 -10.49 -5.58 0.64
C LEU A 68 -9.47 -4.66 -0.03
N ILE A 69 -8.54 -4.11 0.75
CA ILE A 69 -7.54 -3.15 0.28
C ILE A 69 -6.14 -3.67 0.63
N GLY A 70 -5.26 -3.71 -0.37
CA GLY A 70 -3.84 -4.04 -0.17
C GLY A 70 -3.00 -2.78 -0.27
N LEU A 71 -2.19 -2.50 0.74
CA LEU A 71 -1.36 -1.30 0.79
C LEU A 71 0.10 -1.73 0.77
N GLU A 72 0.82 -1.29 -0.24
CA GLU A 72 2.28 -1.36 -0.34
C GLU A 72 2.88 -0.17 0.39
N VAL A 73 4.03 -0.37 1.05
CA VAL A 73 4.70 0.70 1.79
C VAL A 73 6.12 0.90 1.25
N LYS A 74 6.45 2.14 0.87
CA LYS A 74 7.80 2.52 0.44
C LYS A 74 8.34 3.70 1.23
N VAL A 75 9.64 3.68 1.51
CA VAL A 75 10.36 4.83 2.07
C VAL A 75 11.23 5.46 1.00
N ILE A 76 10.89 6.69 0.64
CA ILE A 76 11.55 7.44 -0.42
C ILE A 76 12.79 8.15 0.12
N LYS A 77 13.87 8.06 -0.66
CA LYS A 77 15.16 8.68 -0.35
C LYS A 77 15.67 9.49 -1.54
N ILE A 78 16.52 10.46 -1.24
CA ILE A 78 17.35 11.11 -2.25
C ILE A 78 18.56 10.22 -2.52
N ILE A 79 18.90 10.03 -3.80
CA ILE A 79 20.11 9.31 -4.19
C ILE A 79 21.30 10.29 -4.17
N GLU A 80 22.33 9.94 -3.42
CA GLU A 80 23.60 10.66 -3.40
C GLU A 80 24.70 9.80 -4.02
N GLU A 81 25.20 10.18 -5.18
CA GLU A 81 26.40 9.57 -5.77
C GLU A 81 27.54 10.57 -5.72
N LYS A 82 28.67 10.19 -5.09
CA LYS A 82 29.94 10.93 -5.14
C LYS A 82 29.80 12.45 -4.97
N ARG A 83 29.04 12.88 -3.94
CA ARG A 83 28.78 14.29 -3.58
C ARG A 83 27.92 15.10 -4.57
N LYS A 84 27.22 14.45 -5.51
CA LYS A 84 26.16 15.08 -6.33
C LYS A 84 24.81 14.46 -5.96
N LYS A 85 23.89 15.29 -5.49
CA LYS A 85 22.49 14.89 -5.24
C LYS A 85 21.83 14.61 -6.58
N LYS A 86 21.46 13.36 -6.85
CA LYS A 86 20.83 12.94 -8.11
C LYS A 86 19.35 12.66 -7.87
N GLY A 87 18.62 13.70 -7.50
CA GLY A 87 17.15 13.71 -7.41
C GLY A 87 16.52 12.58 -6.57
N TRP A 88 15.25 12.34 -6.83
CA TRP A 88 14.45 11.29 -6.19
C TRP A 88 14.77 9.91 -6.72
N ASN A 89 14.70 8.90 -5.85
CA ASN A 89 14.70 7.51 -6.26
C ASN A 89 13.33 7.10 -6.82
N TRP A 90 13.02 7.56 -8.04
CA TRP A 90 11.76 7.24 -8.73
C TRP A 90 11.57 5.74 -8.99
N GLU A 91 12.65 4.98 -9.09
CA GLU A 91 12.62 3.53 -9.29
C GLU A 91 11.83 2.82 -8.19
N GLU A 92 12.02 3.21 -6.92
CA GLU A 92 11.32 2.58 -5.79
C GLU A 92 9.83 2.91 -5.78
N ILE A 93 9.45 4.08 -6.28
CA ILE A 93 8.03 4.46 -6.43
C ILE A 93 7.39 3.60 -7.51
N TYR A 94 8.02 3.47 -8.68
CA TYR A 94 7.49 2.65 -9.77
C TYR A 94 7.44 1.17 -9.41
N LYS A 95 8.43 0.65 -8.68
CA LYS A 95 8.39 -0.70 -8.10
C LYS A 95 7.22 -0.85 -7.14
N GLY A 96 7.03 0.09 -6.22
CA GLY A 96 5.91 0.06 -5.28
C GLY A 96 4.55 0.08 -5.98
N ILE A 97 4.40 0.88 -7.03
CA ILE A 97 3.19 0.89 -7.88
C ILE A 97 2.97 -0.50 -8.50
N GLY A 98 4.01 -1.10 -9.09
CA GLY A 98 3.92 -2.43 -9.68
C GLY A 98 3.55 -3.51 -8.65
N GLN A 99 4.18 -3.49 -7.48
CA GLN A 99 3.90 -4.42 -6.38
C GLN A 99 2.47 -4.27 -5.86
N ALA A 100 2.00 -3.04 -5.65
CA ALA A 100 0.63 -2.77 -5.22
C ALA A 100 -0.40 -3.29 -6.24
N LEU A 101 -0.17 -3.07 -7.54
CA LEU A 101 -1.06 -3.55 -8.60
C LEU A 101 -1.12 -5.08 -8.66
N LEU A 102 -0.01 -5.77 -8.38
CA LEU A 102 0.01 -7.23 -8.31
C LEU A 102 -0.92 -7.76 -7.20
N TYR A 103 -1.26 -6.97 -6.18
CA TYR A 103 -2.20 -7.43 -5.15
C TYR A 103 -3.61 -7.66 -5.68
N LEU A 104 -3.99 -6.99 -6.77
CA LEU A 104 -5.29 -7.19 -7.42
C LEU A 104 -5.43 -8.63 -7.92
N GLN A 105 -4.36 -9.36 -8.22
CA GLN A 105 -4.48 -10.77 -8.61
C GLN A 105 -4.98 -11.70 -7.48
N PHE A 106 -4.99 -11.22 -6.23
CA PHE A 106 -5.41 -11.98 -5.05
C PHE A 106 -6.85 -11.70 -4.60
N GLY A 107 -7.67 -11.07 -5.45
CA GLY A 107 -9.07 -10.79 -5.13
C GLY A 107 -9.29 -9.51 -4.31
N LEU A 108 -8.29 -8.62 -4.24
CA LEU A 108 -8.41 -7.31 -3.61
C LEU A 108 -9.23 -6.35 -4.46
N ASP A 109 -10.08 -5.56 -3.81
CA ASP A 109 -10.93 -4.57 -4.48
C ASP A 109 -10.13 -3.32 -4.87
N GLN A 110 -9.18 -2.92 -4.03
CA GLN A 110 -8.34 -1.75 -4.26
C GLN A 110 -6.90 -2.02 -3.82
N CYS A 111 -5.97 -1.28 -4.40
CA CYS A 111 -4.60 -1.26 -3.94
C CYS A 111 -4.19 0.18 -3.59
N GLY A 112 -3.13 0.31 -2.80
CA GLY A 112 -2.57 1.61 -2.46
C GLY A 112 -1.07 1.56 -2.26
N LEU A 113 -0.41 2.70 -2.48
CA LEU A 113 1.00 2.92 -2.17
C LEU A 113 1.10 4.02 -1.11
N ILE A 114 1.63 3.68 0.06
CA ILE A 114 1.93 4.63 1.12
C ILE A 114 3.42 4.97 1.05
N LEU A 115 3.71 6.26 0.98
CA LEU A 115 5.05 6.79 0.95
C LEU A 115 5.40 7.43 2.30
N GLY A 116 6.51 7.00 2.87
CA GLY A 116 7.22 7.78 3.89
C GLY A 116 8.55 8.29 3.35
N PHE A 117 9.26 9.08 4.17
CA PHE A 117 10.51 9.71 3.77
C PHE A 117 11.68 9.22 4.61
N HIS A 118 12.82 9.02 3.98
CA HIS A 118 14.06 8.71 4.67
C HIS A 118 14.61 9.96 5.36
N GLU A 119 15.39 9.80 6.43
CA GLU A 119 16.01 10.91 7.18
C GLU A 119 16.91 11.82 6.32
N ASN A 120 17.43 11.29 5.21
CA ASN A 120 18.30 12.03 4.28
C ASN A 120 17.54 13.00 3.36
N VAL A 121 16.21 13.01 3.41
CA VAL A 121 15.37 13.89 2.59
C VAL A 121 15.12 15.20 3.35
N PRO A 122 15.58 16.37 2.87
CA PRO A 122 15.24 17.66 3.45
C PRO A 122 13.74 17.98 3.33
N ASN A 123 13.20 18.82 4.21
CA ASN A 123 11.76 19.08 4.26
C ASN A 123 11.26 19.82 3.02
N GLU A 124 12.04 20.81 2.59
CA GLU A 124 11.80 21.59 1.38
C GLU A 124 11.73 20.70 0.13
N LYS A 125 12.43 19.58 0.15
CA LYS A 125 12.37 18.59 -0.93
C LYS A 125 11.09 17.76 -0.88
N ILE A 126 10.53 17.49 0.30
CA ILE A 126 9.28 16.72 0.39
C ILE A 126 8.12 17.48 -0.28
N GLU A 127 8.05 18.80 -0.10
CA GLU A 127 7.05 19.64 -0.76
C GLU A 127 7.21 19.61 -2.29
N GLU A 128 8.44 19.78 -2.80
CA GLU A 128 8.74 19.64 -4.23
C GLU A 128 8.33 18.26 -4.77
N PHE A 129 8.60 17.20 -3.99
CA PHE A 129 8.24 15.83 -4.34
C PHE A 129 6.73 15.64 -4.46
N GLU A 130 5.96 16.18 -3.51
CA GLU A 130 4.51 16.10 -3.53
C GLU A 130 3.93 16.75 -4.79
N GLU A 131 4.45 17.92 -5.18
CA GLU A 131 4.05 18.59 -6.42
C GLU A 131 4.42 17.79 -7.67
N GLU A 132 5.63 17.23 -7.73
CA GLU A 132 6.07 16.38 -8.83
C GLU A 132 5.19 15.12 -8.95
N LEU A 133 4.85 14.52 -7.82
CA LEU A 133 4.02 13.33 -7.76
C LEU A 133 2.62 13.64 -8.28
N LYS A 134 1.98 14.72 -7.82
CA LYS A 134 0.67 15.21 -8.32
C LYS A 134 0.67 15.41 -9.84
N LYS A 135 1.73 15.98 -10.40
CA LYS A 135 1.88 16.14 -11.86
C LYS A 135 1.97 14.80 -12.60
N LYS A 136 2.59 13.79 -11.98
CA LYS A 136 2.72 12.44 -12.56
C LYS A 136 1.45 11.59 -12.44
N VAL A 137 0.54 11.89 -11.52
CA VAL A 137 -0.73 11.15 -11.36
C VAL A 137 -1.49 11.05 -12.68
N SER A 138 -1.64 12.17 -13.40
CA SER A 138 -2.34 12.20 -14.68
C SER A 138 -1.67 11.29 -15.71
N LEU A 139 -0.34 11.27 -15.75
CA LEU A 139 0.44 10.40 -16.62
C LEU A 139 0.27 8.92 -16.24
N LEU A 140 0.33 8.60 -14.95
CA LEU A 140 0.13 7.24 -14.45
C LEU A 140 -1.28 6.72 -14.78
N ALA A 141 -2.31 7.56 -14.60
CA ALA A 141 -3.68 7.24 -14.96
C ALA A 141 -3.85 7.02 -16.48
N GLN A 142 -3.14 7.80 -17.32
CA GLN A 142 -3.13 7.58 -18.77
C GLN A 142 -2.48 6.24 -19.16
N ILE A 143 -1.35 5.88 -18.53
CA ILE A 143 -0.61 4.64 -18.83
C ILE A 143 -1.39 3.41 -18.35
N LEU A 144 -1.92 3.47 -17.14
CA LEU A 144 -2.58 2.32 -16.48
C LEU A 144 -4.08 2.23 -16.83
N GLY A 145 -4.62 3.28 -17.47
CA GLY A 145 -5.99 3.34 -17.98
C GLY A 145 -7.03 3.11 -16.89
N GLY A 146 -8.18 2.53 -17.28
CA GLY A 146 -9.28 2.23 -16.37
C GLY A 146 -8.97 1.19 -15.28
N TYR A 147 -7.76 0.61 -15.29
CA TYR A 147 -7.27 -0.32 -14.26
C TYR A 147 -6.51 0.38 -13.13
N PHE A 148 -6.32 1.71 -13.24
CA PHE A 148 -5.69 2.52 -12.21
C PHE A 148 -6.59 2.66 -10.97
N THR A 149 -6.70 1.58 -10.21
CA THR A 149 -7.38 1.48 -8.91
C THR A 149 -6.36 1.54 -7.77
N LEU A 150 -5.42 2.49 -7.90
CA LEU A 150 -4.33 2.70 -6.95
C LEU A 150 -4.55 4.00 -6.17
N GLY A 151 -4.70 3.88 -4.85
CA GLY A 151 -4.58 5.02 -3.96
C GLY A 151 -3.11 5.38 -3.72
N LEU A 152 -2.79 6.66 -3.67
CA LEU A 152 -1.45 7.14 -3.39
C LEU A 152 -1.49 8.04 -2.17
N PHE A 153 -0.66 7.73 -1.18
CA PHE A 153 -0.73 8.37 0.12
C PHE A 153 0.65 8.77 0.64
N LEU A 154 0.70 9.85 1.43
CA LEU A 154 1.86 10.23 2.23
C LEU A 154 1.63 9.92 3.70
N TRP A 155 2.69 9.55 4.40
CA TRP A 155 2.68 9.49 5.86
C TRP A 155 3.15 10.83 6.45
N GLU A 156 2.24 11.58 7.05
CA GLU A 156 2.45 12.92 7.59
C GLU A 156 1.76 13.08 8.95
N LYS A 157 2.41 13.72 9.93
CA LYS A 157 1.84 14.07 11.24
C LYS A 157 1.19 12.90 11.99
N GLY A 158 1.67 11.68 11.77
CA GLY A 158 1.09 10.49 12.38
C GLY A 158 -0.21 10.02 11.73
N GLY A 159 -0.48 10.42 10.48
CA GLY A 159 -1.62 10.00 9.67
C GLY A 159 -1.25 9.75 8.21
N ILE A 160 -2.14 9.04 7.52
CA ILE A 160 -2.11 8.83 6.08
C ILE A 160 -2.85 10.00 5.42
N PHE A 161 -2.14 10.76 4.60
CA PHE A 161 -2.69 11.83 3.77
C PHE A 161 -2.85 11.35 2.33
N GLU A 162 -4.06 11.46 1.78
CA GLU A 162 -4.38 10.99 0.43
C GLU A 162 -3.97 12.03 -0.62
N ILE A 163 -3.07 11.65 -1.54
CA ILE A 163 -2.75 12.43 -2.74
C ILE A 163 -3.72 12.06 -3.86
N VAL A 164 -3.93 10.76 -4.05
CA VAL A 164 -4.82 10.21 -5.06
C VAL A 164 -5.65 9.13 -4.43
N LYS A 165 -6.97 9.23 -4.61
CA LYS A 165 -7.89 8.20 -4.20
C LYS A 165 -8.01 7.12 -5.27
N ALA A 166 -8.10 5.86 -4.87
CA ALA A 166 -8.64 4.83 -5.74
C ALA A 166 -10.12 5.15 -6.06
N ASP A 167 -10.41 5.48 -7.32
CA ASP A 167 -11.70 6.00 -7.77
C ASP A 167 -12.81 4.93 -7.82
N ARG A 168 -12.44 3.66 -7.98
CA ARG A 168 -13.36 2.52 -8.09
C ARG A 168 -12.77 1.24 -7.50
N ASP A 169 -13.62 0.21 -7.37
CA ASP A 169 -13.20 -1.15 -7.05
C ASP A 169 -12.79 -1.86 -8.37
N PHE A 170 -11.72 -2.66 -8.32
CA PHE A 170 -11.30 -3.50 -9.43
C PHE A 170 -12.35 -4.58 -9.70
N ARG A 171 -12.70 -4.78 -10.98
CA ARG A 171 -13.70 -5.78 -11.40
C ARG A 171 -13.10 -6.78 -12.36
N TYR A 172 -13.05 -8.04 -11.94
CA TYR A 172 -12.53 -9.16 -12.72
C TYR A 172 -13.45 -9.64 -13.84
N SER A 173 -14.69 -9.18 -13.89
CA SER A 173 -15.67 -9.56 -14.93
C SER A 173 -15.18 -9.26 -16.35
N ASN A 174 -14.18 -8.39 -16.50
CA ASN A 174 -13.56 -8.08 -17.79
C ASN A 174 -12.71 -9.24 -18.35
N TYR A 175 -12.31 -10.21 -17.52
CA TYR A 175 -11.54 -11.38 -17.95
C TYR A 175 -12.41 -12.51 -18.54
N GLY A 176 -13.72 -12.51 -18.27
CA GLY A 176 -14.63 -13.63 -18.60
C GLY A 176 -14.77 -13.96 -20.09
N ASN A 177 -14.35 -13.07 -20.99
CA ASN A 177 -14.44 -13.27 -22.45
C ASN A 177 -13.19 -13.93 -23.06
N GLN A 178 -12.18 -14.31 -22.26
CA GLN A 178 -10.96 -14.94 -22.74
C GLN A 178 -10.99 -16.46 -22.51
N LEU A 179 -10.19 -17.22 -23.29
CA LEU A 179 -10.12 -18.69 -23.24
C LEU A 179 -9.86 -19.25 -21.82
N TYR A 180 -9.15 -18.49 -20.98
CA TYR A 180 -8.84 -18.81 -19.57
C TYR A 180 -9.61 -17.96 -18.56
N GLY A 181 -10.56 -17.13 -19.02
CA GLY A 181 -11.24 -16.13 -18.21
C GLY A 181 -11.99 -16.69 -17.01
N LYS A 182 -12.65 -17.85 -17.19
CA LYS A 182 -13.45 -18.50 -16.14
C LYS A 182 -12.58 -19.06 -15.01
N GLU A 183 -11.49 -19.76 -15.35
CA GLU A 183 -10.57 -20.33 -14.35
C GLU A 183 -9.88 -19.22 -13.54
N VAL A 184 -9.46 -18.14 -14.20
CA VAL A 184 -8.90 -16.97 -13.53
C VAL A 184 -9.93 -16.34 -12.58
N GLU A 185 -11.17 -16.17 -13.03
CA GLU A 185 -12.24 -15.61 -12.21
C GLU A 185 -12.56 -16.50 -10.98
N GLU A 186 -12.61 -17.82 -11.15
CA GLU A 186 -12.82 -18.78 -10.05
C GLU A 186 -11.69 -18.73 -9.03
N ASN A 187 -10.44 -18.74 -9.48
CA ASN A 187 -9.27 -18.63 -8.59
C ASN A 187 -9.31 -17.33 -7.78
N ILE A 188 -9.66 -16.22 -8.41
CA ILE A 188 -9.74 -14.93 -7.74
C ILE A 188 -10.89 -14.90 -6.72
N LYS A 189 -12.05 -15.49 -7.06
CA LYS A 189 -13.18 -15.65 -6.12
C LYS A 189 -12.78 -16.50 -4.91
N ASP A 190 -12.07 -17.59 -5.14
CA ASP A 190 -11.52 -18.44 -4.08
C ASP A 190 -10.60 -17.64 -3.14
N PHE A 191 -9.63 -16.90 -3.68
CA PHE A 191 -8.72 -16.07 -2.87
C PHE A 191 -9.45 -15.01 -2.06
N ARG A 192 -10.41 -14.33 -2.68
CA ARG A 192 -11.26 -13.36 -2.00
C ARG A 192 -11.99 -14.00 -0.82
N ASN A 193 -12.57 -15.19 -0.99
CA ASN A 193 -13.29 -15.89 0.07
C ASN A 193 -12.35 -16.30 1.22
N LEU A 194 -11.11 -16.71 0.92
CA LEU A 194 -10.09 -17.00 1.93
C LEU A 194 -9.70 -15.75 2.73
N LEU A 195 -9.55 -14.60 2.07
CA LEU A 195 -9.28 -13.31 2.73
C LEU A 195 -10.46 -12.87 3.61
N LEU A 196 -11.70 -12.98 3.12
CA LEU A 196 -12.88 -12.61 3.90
C LEU A 196 -13.10 -13.50 5.13
N SER A 197 -12.81 -14.81 4.99
CA SER A 197 -12.87 -15.79 6.07
C SER A 197 -11.66 -15.77 7.00
N ARG A 198 -10.69 -14.89 6.76
CA ARG A 198 -9.44 -14.76 7.53
C ARG A 198 -8.58 -16.02 7.57
N GLN A 199 -8.61 -16.80 6.48
CA GLN A 199 -7.80 -17.99 6.31
C GLN A 199 -6.43 -17.67 5.69
N PHE A 200 -5.65 -16.83 6.39
CA PHE A 200 -4.31 -16.43 5.95
C PHE A 200 -3.39 -16.18 7.14
N LEU A 201 -2.08 -16.16 6.89
CA LEU A 201 -1.03 -16.04 7.91
C LEU A 201 -0.24 -14.74 7.77
N TRP A 202 0.19 -14.21 8.89
CA TRP A 202 0.96 -12.97 9.01
C TRP A 202 2.42 -13.24 9.33
N ASP A 203 3.28 -12.26 9.05
CA ASP A 203 4.59 -12.19 9.69
C ASP A 203 4.41 -12.06 11.20
N LYS A 204 4.65 -13.16 11.93
CA LYS A 204 4.49 -13.23 13.39
C LYS A 204 5.36 -12.22 14.13
N LYS A 205 6.57 -11.91 13.62
CA LYS A 205 7.48 -10.97 14.30
C LYS A 205 6.96 -9.55 14.15
N LEU A 206 6.44 -9.18 12.98
CA LEU A 206 5.84 -7.86 12.76
C LEU A 206 4.50 -7.73 13.49
N ALA A 207 3.63 -8.73 13.40
CA ALA A 207 2.33 -8.74 14.09
C ALA A 207 2.49 -8.54 15.61
N LYS A 208 3.42 -9.27 16.26
CA LYS A 208 3.72 -9.07 17.69
C LYS A 208 4.16 -7.64 18.01
N SER A 209 5.00 -7.04 17.17
CA SER A 209 5.49 -5.69 17.41
C SER A 209 4.46 -4.58 17.18
N CYS A 210 3.35 -4.92 16.52
CA CYS A 210 2.21 -4.02 16.29
C CYS A 210 0.99 -4.42 17.15
N GLU A 211 1.15 -5.34 18.11
CA GLU A 211 0.05 -5.85 18.95
C GLU A 211 -1.08 -6.59 18.21
N TYR A 212 -0.81 -7.05 16.98
CA TYR A 212 -1.73 -7.87 16.16
C TYR A 212 -1.52 -9.38 16.33
N ALA A 213 -0.67 -9.81 17.26
CA ALA A 213 -0.55 -11.23 17.55
C ALA A 213 -1.86 -11.74 18.16
N GLU A 214 -2.39 -12.84 17.63
CA GLU A 214 -3.59 -13.52 18.11
C GLU A 214 -3.57 -13.59 19.66
N LYS A 215 -4.62 -13.05 20.30
CA LYS A 215 -5.02 -13.46 21.65
C LYS A 215 -5.55 -14.88 21.59
#